data_AF-A0A850SWG2-F1
#
_entry.id   AF-A0A850SWG2-F1
#
_cell.length_a   1.000
_cell.length_b   1.000
_cell.length_c   1.000
_cell.angle_alpha   90.00
_cell.angle_beta   90.00
_cell.angle_gamma   90.00
#
_symmetry.space_group_name_H-M   'P 1'
#
loop_
_entity.id
_entity.type
_entity.pdbx_description
1 polymer ?
#
loop_
_entity_poly.entity_id
_entity_poly.type
_entity_poly.pdbx_seq_one_letter_code
_entity_poly.pdbx_strand_id
1 'polypeptide(L)'
;MKEKLLRSAGRLIPPEKKIAEEFSRICDELVAKGNVTLSQRDDLEKLIGKNNLPMAEDNNRNFARFMNALFMEYSPEVFVETVLWVFNAYRSHGFNPTYWAANLNIWLKNLENDISREAYAQIYPFYNWLIVNIPLFTKLTDRNE
;
A
#
# COMPACT_ATOMS: atom_id res chain seq x y z
N MET A 1 6.48 16.95 10.74
CA MET A 1 6.00 15.54 10.70
C MET A 1 6.13 14.94 9.31
N LYS A 2 5.61 15.57 8.26
CA LYS A 2 5.81 15.17 6.85
C LYS A 2 7.28 15.06 6.44
N GLU A 3 8.14 15.99 6.86
CA GLU A 3 9.58 15.88 6.58
C GLU A 3 10.23 14.61 7.17
N LYS A 4 9.71 14.07 8.27
CA LYS A 4 10.19 12.81 8.84
C LYS A 4 9.89 11.66 7.88
N LEU A 5 8.70 11.66 7.28
CA LEU A 5 8.33 10.70 6.24
C LEU A 5 9.28 10.82 5.06
N LEU A 6 9.45 12.02 4.49
CA LEU A 6 10.36 12.27 3.35
C LEU A 6 11.79 11.79 3.64
N ARG A 7 12.35 12.16 4.80
CA ARG A 7 13.70 11.72 5.19
C ARG A 7 13.81 10.21 5.36
N SER A 8 12.78 9.55 5.87
CA SER A 8 12.80 8.09 6.06
C SER A 8 12.53 7.31 4.77
N ALA A 9 11.67 7.83 3.89
CA ALA A 9 11.42 7.30 2.56
C ALA A 9 12.68 7.42 1.68
N GLY A 10 13.41 8.54 1.76
CA GLY A 10 14.69 8.73 1.08
C GLY A 10 15.81 7.78 1.49
N ARG A 11 15.60 6.92 2.50
CA ARG A 11 16.52 5.84 2.90
C ARG A 11 16.10 4.48 2.36
N LEU A 12 14.94 4.37 1.72
CA LEU A 12 14.54 3.15 1.03
C LEU A 12 15.42 2.97 -0.20
N ILE A 13 15.89 1.73 -0.38
CA ILE A 13 16.67 1.34 -1.53
C ILE A 13 15.68 0.76 -2.54
N PRO A 14 15.49 1.36 -3.72
CA PRO A 14 14.62 0.79 -4.73
C PRO A 14 15.11 -0.58 -5.17
N PRO A 15 14.19 -1.50 -5.53
CA PRO A 15 14.58 -2.82 -5.98
C PRO A 15 15.39 -2.73 -7.28
N GLU A 16 16.20 -3.74 -7.53
CA GLU A 16 16.87 -3.89 -8.80
C GLU A 16 15.86 -4.02 -9.95
N LYS A 17 16.25 -3.58 -11.15
CA LYS A 17 15.37 -3.61 -12.33
C LYS A 17 14.74 -4.99 -12.58
N LYS A 18 15.50 -6.08 -12.43
CA LYS A 18 14.98 -7.45 -12.60
C LYS A 18 13.87 -7.79 -11.60
N ILE A 19 13.93 -7.24 -10.38
CA ILE A 19 12.96 -7.44 -9.32
C ILE A 19 11.71 -6.58 -9.58
N ALA A 20 11.90 -5.34 -10.04
CA ALA A 20 10.77 -4.51 -10.49
C ALA A 20 10.02 -5.16 -11.66
N GLU A 21 10.74 -5.78 -12.60
CA GLU A 21 10.16 -6.54 -13.70
C GLU A 21 9.43 -7.82 -13.23
N GLU A 22 9.95 -8.51 -12.21
CA GLU A 22 9.25 -9.64 -11.58
C GLU A 22 7.93 -9.20 -10.97
N PHE A 23 7.93 -8.13 -10.16
CA PHE A 23 6.71 -7.57 -9.60
C PHE A 23 5.71 -7.14 -10.69
N SER A 24 6.19 -6.47 -11.74
CA SER A 24 5.37 -6.03 -12.87
C SER A 24 4.63 -7.18 -13.56
N ARG A 25 5.26 -8.36 -13.67
CA ARG A 25 4.64 -9.54 -14.29
C ARG A 25 3.51 -10.14 -13.46
N ILE A 26 3.56 -10.01 -12.14
CA ILE A 26 2.62 -10.70 -11.24
C ILE A 26 1.63 -9.77 -10.54
N CYS A 27 1.80 -8.45 -10.66
CA CYS A 27 1.05 -7.50 -9.83
C CYS A 27 -0.47 -7.59 -10.04
N ASP A 28 -0.95 -7.89 -11.25
CA ASP A 28 -2.37 -8.10 -11.52
C ASP A 28 -2.91 -9.37 -10.81
N GLU A 29 -2.13 -10.44 -10.75
CA GLU A 29 -2.49 -11.67 -10.02
C GLU A 29 -2.53 -11.42 -8.50
N LEU A 30 -1.56 -10.65 -7.97
CA LEU A 30 -1.54 -10.24 -6.57
C LEU A 30 -2.79 -9.42 -6.21
N VAL A 31 -3.20 -8.50 -7.09
CA VAL A 31 -4.44 -7.72 -6.92
C VAL A 31 -5.65 -8.63 -6.88
N ALA A 32 -5.77 -9.58 -7.83
CA ALA A 32 -6.90 -10.50 -7.88
C ALA A 32 -7.01 -11.34 -6.59
N LYS A 33 -5.90 -11.95 -6.15
CA LYS A 33 -5.84 -12.72 -4.90
C LYS A 33 -6.12 -11.84 -3.67
N GLY A 34 -5.59 -10.62 -3.66
CA GLY A 34 -5.78 -9.65 -2.59
C GLY A 34 -7.24 -9.22 -2.44
N ASN A 35 -7.93 -8.93 -3.55
CA ASN A 35 -9.34 -8.56 -3.57
C ASN A 35 -10.26 -9.71 -3.11
N VAL A 36 -9.96 -10.94 -3.53
CA VAL A 36 -10.68 -12.13 -3.01
C VAL A 36 -10.49 -12.25 -1.50
N THR A 37 -9.25 -12.14 -1.02
CA THR A 37 -8.96 -12.23 0.42
C THR A 37 -9.62 -11.11 1.22
N LEU A 38 -9.60 -9.87 0.70
CA LEU A 38 -10.21 -8.72 1.33
C LEU A 38 -11.74 -8.87 1.41
N SER A 39 -12.39 -9.29 0.30
CA SER A 39 -13.85 -9.42 0.24
C SER A 39 -14.42 -10.50 1.16
N GLN A 40 -13.60 -11.46 1.56
CA GLN A 40 -13.97 -12.55 2.47
C GLN A 40 -13.77 -12.23 3.95
N ARG A 41 -13.35 -11.01 4.31
CA ARG A 41 -13.15 -10.64 5.72
C ARG A 41 -14.48 -10.40 6.44
N ASP A 42 -14.64 -11.02 7.61
CA ASP A 42 -15.81 -10.82 8.47
C ASP A 42 -15.96 -9.37 8.96
N ASP A 43 -14.85 -8.62 9.06
CA ASP A 43 -14.83 -7.23 9.48
C ASP A 43 -14.82 -6.23 8.31
N LEU A 44 -15.02 -6.67 7.06
CA LEU A 44 -14.87 -5.84 5.86
C LEU A 44 -15.64 -4.52 5.96
N GLU A 45 -16.94 -4.56 6.27
CA GLU A 45 -17.77 -3.34 6.36
C GLU A 45 -17.25 -2.37 7.43
N LYS A 46 -16.67 -2.87 8.53
CA LYS A 46 -16.05 -2.02 9.56
C LYS A 46 -14.77 -1.36 9.08
N LEU A 47 -14.05 -1.99 8.15
CA LEU A 47 -12.80 -1.49 7.59
C LEU A 47 -13.06 -0.43 6.52
N ILE A 48 -13.98 -0.69 5.60
CA ILE A 48 -14.13 0.14 4.39
C ILE A 48 -15.41 0.97 4.38
N GLY A 49 -16.36 0.73 5.29
CA GLY A 49 -17.70 1.32 5.25
C GLY A 49 -18.66 0.56 4.34
N LYS A 50 -19.95 0.89 4.44
CA LYS A 50 -21.01 0.24 3.65
C LYS A 50 -20.83 0.52 2.16
N ASN A 51 -21.04 -0.49 1.32
CA ASN A 51 -21.03 -0.41 -0.14
C ASN A 51 -19.71 0.10 -0.77
N ASN A 52 -18.58 0.06 -0.04
CA ASN A 52 -17.29 0.57 -0.52
C ASN A 52 -16.34 -0.49 -1.09
N LEU A 53 -16.78 -1.75 -1.22
CA LEU A 53 -15.94 -2.82 -1.78
C LEU A 53 -15.37 -2.47 -3.17
N PRO A 54 -16.16 -1.95 -4.13
CA PRO A 54 -15.61 -1.57 -5.44
C PRO A 54 -14.47 -0.54 -5.34
N MET A 55 -14.59 0.44 -4.44
CA MET A 55 -13.56 1.44 -4.19
C MET A 55 -12.31 0.84 -3.53
N ALA A 56 -12.48 -0.14 -2.63
CA ALA A 56 -11.35 -0.85 -2.03
C ALA A 56 -10.59 -1.71 -3.08
N GLU A 57 -11.31 -2.33 -4.01
CA GLU A 57 -10.69 -3.06 -5.12
C GLU A 57 -9.97 -2.14 -6.12
N ASP A 58 -10.56 -0.98 -6.42
CA ASP A 58 -9.91 0.07 -7.21
C ASP A 58 -8.66 0.59 -6.53
N ASN A 59 -8.68 0.75 -5.21
CA ASN A 59 -7.50 1.08 -4.43
C ASN A 59 -6.38 0.07 -4.63
N ASN A 60 -6.69 -1.23 -4.59
CA ASN A 60 -5.69 -2.29 -4.80
C ASN A 60 -5.12 -2.26 -6.22
N ARG A 61 -5.97 -2.06 -7.25
CA ARG A 61 -5.52 -1.88 -8.63
C ARG A 61 -4.59 -0.67 -8.78
N ASN A 62 -4.97 0.46 -8.19
CA ASN A 62 -4.19 1.69 -8.27
C ASN A 62 -2.88 1.59 -7.48
N PHE A 63 -2.92 0.95 -6.31
CA PHE A 63 -1.74 0.71 -5.49
C PHE A 63 -0.72 -0.18 -6.21
N ALA A 64 -1.17 -1.26 -6.88
CA ALA A 64 -0.29 -2.12 -7.67
C ALA A 64 0.44 -1.35 -8.79
N ARG A 65 -0.30 -0.55 -9.56
CA ARG A 65 0.26 0.30 -10.63
C ARG A 65 1.25 1.32 -10.08
N PHE A 66 0.90 1.94 -8.96
CA PHE A 66 1.74 2.92 -8.30
C PHE A 66 3.04 2.32 -7.77
N MET A 67 2.97 1.18 -7.07
CA MET A 67 4.16 0.47 -6.59
C MET A 67 5.04 0.02 -7.76
N ASN A 68 4.45 -0.47 -8.85
CA ASN A 68 5.19 -0.85 -10.04
C ASN A 68 5.97 0.34 -10.63
N ALA A 69 5.32 1.50 -10.77
CA ALA A 69 5.97 2.73 -11.24
C ALA A 69 7.09 3.18 -10.29
N LEU A 70 6.84 3.17 -8.97
CA LEU A 70 7.84 3.53 -7.96
C LEU A 70 9.07 2.61 -7.96
N PHE A 71 8.88 1.31 -8.23
CA PHE A 71 9.99 0.36 -8.31
C PHE A 71 10.85 0.56 -9.56
N MET A 72 10.27 1.07 -10.64
CA MET A 72 10.99 1.41 -11.86
C MET A 72 11.71 2.77 -11.75
N GLU A 73 11.07 3.76 -11.13
CA GLU A 73 11.63 5.09 -10.95
C GLU A 73 11.21 5.67 -9.59
N TYR A 74 12.11 5.54 -8.62
CA TYR A 74 11.79 5.88 -7.24
C TYR A 74 11.99 7.37 -6.94
N SER A 75 10.92 8.01 -6.47
CA SER A 75 10.96 9.33 -5.83
C SER A 75 10.34 9.25 -4.43
N PRO A 76 11.10 9.57 -3.36
CA PRO A 76 10.57 9.66 -2.01
C PRO A 76 9.43 10.68 -1.88
N GLU A 77 9.52 11.80 -2.60
CA GLU A 77 8.51 12.85 -2.62
C GLU A 77 7.21 12.30 -3.20
N VAL A 78 7.26 11.71 -4.40
CA VAL A 78 6.08 11.10 -5.03
C VAL A 78 5.50 10.02 -4.11
N PHE A 79 6.34 9.18 -3.50
CA PHE A 79 5.87 8.15 -2.58
C PHE A 79 5.08 8.72 -1.40
N VAL A 80 5.66 9.70 -0.71
CA VAL A 80 5.06 10.29 0.49
C VAL A 80 3.79 11.08 0.16
N GLU A 81 3.80 11.90 -0.89
CA GLU A 81 2.64 12.72 -1.27
C GLU A 81 1.45 11.85 -1.69
N THR A 82 1.69 10.81 -2.50
CA THR A 82 0.61 9.93 -2.95
C THR A 82 0.00 9.16 -1.77
N VAL A 83 0.81 8.64 -0.85
CA VAL A 83 0.29 7.92 0.32
C VAL A 83 -0.53 8.85 1.22
N LEU A 84 -0.07 10.08 1.47
CA LEU A 84 -0.83 11.06 2.24
C LEU A 84 -2.15 11.43 1.56
N TRP A 85 -2.14 11.61 0.23
CA TRP A 85 -3.36 11.87 -0.54
C TRP A 85 -4.35 10.71 -0.45
N VAL A 86 -3.89 9.47 -0.59
CA VAL A 86 -4.73 8.26 -0.46
C VAL A 86 -5.37 8.18 0.93
N PHE A 87 -4.60 8.36 2.00
CA PHE A 87 -5.14 8.33 3.37
C PHE A 87 -6.23 9.39 3.58
N ASN A 88 -6.02 10.61 3.05
CA ASN A 88 -7.00 11.69 3.15
C ASN A 88 -8.27 11.41 2.30
N ALA A 89 -8.11 10.95 1.07
CA ALA A 89 -9.24 10.71 0.15
C ALA A 89 -10.15 9.57 0.64
N TYR A 90 -9.58 8.44 1.05
CA TYR A 90 -10.36 7.27 1.44
C TYR A 90 -11.07 7.46 2.78
N ARG A 91 -10.50 8.27 3.68
CA ARG A 91 -11.19 8.66 4.91
C ARG A 91 -12.49 9.40 4.65
N SER A 92 -12.52 10.34 3.69
CA SER A 92 -13.79 11.03 3.34
C SER A 92 -14.86 10.09 2.79
N HIS A 93 -14.49 8.87 2.39
CA HIS A 93 -15.41 7.82 1.97
C HIS A 93 -15.75 6.81 3.08
N GLY A 94 -15.30 7.03 4.33
CA GLY A 94 -15.65 6.19 5.47
C GLY A 94 -14.71 5.01 5.74
N PHE A 95 -13.52 4.99 5.14
CA PHE A 95 -12.50 3.98 5.43
C PHE A 95 -11.89 4.22 6.83
N ASN A 96 -11.84 3.15 7.63
CA ASN A 96 -11.23 3.16 8.95
C ASN A 96 -9.70 3.08 8.85
N PRO A 97 -8.91 3.78 9.68
CA PRO A 97 -7.46 3.64 9.72
C PRO A 97 -6.94 2.19 9.82
N THR A 98 -7.68 1.27 10.45
CA THR A 98 -7.28 -0.15 10.56
C THR A 98 -7.35 -0.90 9.22
N TYR A 99 -8.08 -0.38 8.22
CA TYR A 99 -8.10 -0.92 6.85
C TYR A 99 -6.69 -0.99 6.25
N TRP A 100 -5.88 0.05 6.45
CA TRP A 100 -4.54 0.12 5.86
C TRP A 100 -3.66 -1.03 6.33
N ALA A 101 -3.67 -1.31 7.64
CA ALA A 101 -2.93 -2.43 8.20
C ALA A 101 -3.48 -3.78 7.69
N ALA A 102 -4.80 -3.95 7.67
CA ALA A 102 -5.43 -5.17 7.18
C ALA A 102 -5.08 -5.45 5.71
N ASN A 103 -5.18 -4.44 4.85
CA ASN A 103 -4.91 -4.57 3.43
C ASN A 103 -3.42 -4.76 3.12
N LEU A 104 -2.52 -4.00 3.77
CA LEU A 104 -1.07 -4.16 3.58
C LEU A 104 -0.57 -5.53 4.06
N ASN A 105 -1.17 -6.12 5.09
CA ASN A 105 -0.85 -7.48 5.53
C ASN A 105 -1.29 -8.55 4.50
N ILE A 106 -2.42 -8.34 3.82
CA ILE A 106 -2.83 -9.21 2.69
C ILE A 106 -1.80 -9.14 1.57
N TRP A 107 -1.36 -7.93 1.21
CA TRP A 107 -0.30 -7.74 0.23
C TRP A 107 1.00 -8.45 0.61
N LEU A 108 1.48 -8.25 1.84
CA LEU A 108 2.71 -8.90 2.32
C LEU A 108 2.62 -10.42 2.28
N LYS A 109 1.47 -10.99 2.65
CA LYS A 109 1.25 -12.45 2.58
C LYS A 109 1.27 -12.95 1.15
N ASN A 110 0.64 -12.24 0.20
CA ASN A 110 0.64 -12.66 -1.19
C ASN A 110 2.05 -12.55 -1.80
N LEU A 111 2.76 -11.47 -1.51
CA LEU A 111 4.15 -11.30 -1.94
C LEU A 111 5.06 -12.41 -1.39
N GLU A 112 4.97 -12.74 -0.10
CA GLU A 112 5.82 -13.79 0.49
C GLU A 112 5.63 -15.16 -0.19
N ASN A 113 4.42 -15.43 -0.70
CA ASN A 113 4.08 -16.70 -1.34
C ASN A 113 4.34 -16.72 -2.86
N ASP A 114 4.20 -15.59 -3.54
CA ASP A 114 4.06 -15.55 -5.00
C ASP A 114 5.27 -14.97 -5.74
N ILE A 115 6.22 -14.31 -5.06
CA ILE A 115 7.48 -13.85 -5.67
C ILE A 115 8.69 -14.59 -5.08
N SER A 116 9.82 -14.49 -5.79
CA SER A 116 11.09 -15.02 -5.33
C SER A 116 11.50 -14.42 -3.99
N ARG A 117 12.24 -15.19 -3.19
CA ARG A 117 12.77 -14.72 -1.89
C ARG A 117 13.64 -13.46 -2.05
N GLU A 118 14.38 -13.37 -3.15
CA GLU A 118 15.19 -12.20 -3.50
C GLU A 118 14.29 -10.98 -3.75
N ALA A 119 13.23 -11.13 -4.56
CA ALA A 119 12.28 -10.06 -4.81
C ALA A 119 11.58 -9.62 -3.54
N TYR A 120 11.11 -10.56 -2.72
CA TYR A 120 10.45 -10.26 -1.46
C TYR A 120 11.35 -9.44 -0.54
N ALA A 121 12.63 -9.83 -0.41
CA ALA A 121 13.59 -9.11 0.44
C ALA A 121 13.79 -7.64 0.01
N GLN A 122 13.73 -7.33 -1.29
CA GLN A 122 13.90 -5.97 -1.80
C GLN A 122 12.59 -5.15 -1.79
N ILE A 123 11.44 -5.80 -1.94
CA ILE A 123 10.12 -5.16 -1.97
C ILE A 123 9.56 -4.94 -0.56
N TYR A 124 9.77 -5.89 0.36
CA TYR A 124 9.28 -5.85 1.75
C TYR A 124 9.56 -4.51 2.47
N PRO A 125 10.75 -3.87 2.35
CA PRO A 125 11.03 -2.60 3.02
C PRO A 125 10.01 -1.50 2.72
N PHE A 126 9.46 -1.45 1.50
CA PHE A 126 8.45 -0.45 1.13
C PHE A 126 7.12 -0.69 1.85
N TYR A 127 6.66 -1.94 1.88
CA TYR A 127 5.43 -2.33 2.56
C TYR A 127 5.56 -2.18 4.07
N ASN A 128 6.69 -2.60 4.64
CA ASN A 128 6.98 -2.39 6.05
C ASN A 128 7.03 -0.89 6.40
N TRP A 129 7.63 -0.06 5.53
CA TRP A 129 7.65 1.39 5.73
C TRP A 129 6.24 1.98 5.75
N LEU A 130 5.33 1.53 4.87
CA LEU A 130 3.92 1.93 4.92
C LEU A 130 3.28 1.56 6.25
N ILE A 131 3.42 0.29 6.67
CA ILE A 131 2.81 -0.23 7.91
C ILE A 131 3.30 0.52 9.14
N VAL A 132 4.62 0.68 9.29
CA VAL A 132 5.23 1.37 10.44
C VAL A 132 4.78 2.83 10.53
N ASN A 133 4.51 3.46 9.39
CA ASN A 133 4.14 4.87 9.33
C ASN A 133 2.63 5.12 9.31
N ILE A 134 1.76 4.09 9.35
CA ILE A 134 0.29 4.25 9.45
C ILE A 134 -0.11 5.31 10.48
N PRO A 135 0.36 5.28 11.75
CA PRO A 135 -0.04 6.27 12.74
C PRO A 135 0.32 7.71 12.35
N LEU A 136 1.43 7.88 11.63
CA LEU A 136 1.89 9.19 11.18
C LEU A 136 1.08 9.69 9.98
N PHE A 137 0.71 8.82 9.04
CA PHE A 137 -0.20 9.16 7.94
C PHE A 137 -1.57 9.56 8.48
N THR A 138 -2.14 8.75 9.39
CA THR A 138 -3.41 9.05 10.07
C THR A 138 -3.35 10.43 10.72
N LYS A 139 -2.35 10.69 11.57
CA LYS A 139 -2.21 11.98 12.26
C LYS A 139 -2.00 13.18 11.33
N LEU A 140 -1.28 13.00 10.22
CA LEU A 140 -1.03 14.09 9.25
C LEU A 140 -2.23 14.40 8.36
N THR A 141 -3.12 13.44 8.20
CA THR A 141 -4.34 13.57 7.39
C THR A 141 -5.58 13.83 8.25
N ASP A 142 -5.47 13.65 9.57
CA ASP A 142 -6.45 14.09 10.55
C ASP A 142 -6.51 15.62 10.49
N ARG A 143 -7.55 16.14 9.83
CA ARG A 143 -7.94 17.53 10.03
C ARG A 143 -8.49 17.60 11.44
N ASN A 144 -7.87 18.39 12.31
CA ASN A 144 -8.53 18.81 13.53
C ASN A 144 -9.87 19.43 13.12
N GLU A 145 -10.98 18.77 13.47
CA GLU A 145 -12.26 19.45 13.62
C GLU A 145 -12.19 20.35 14.86
#